data_AF-A0A0N4T9C4-F1
#
_entry.id   AF-A0A0N4T9C4-F1
#
_cell.length_a   1.000
_cell.length_b   1.000
_cell.length_c   1.000
_cell.angle_alpha   90.00
_cell.angle_beta   90.00
_cell.angle_gamma   90.00
#
_symmetry.space_group_name_H-M   'P 1'
#
loop_
_entity.id
_entity.type
_entity.pdbx_description
1 polymer ?
#
loop_
_entity_poly.entity_id
_entity_poly.type
_entity_poly.pdbx_seq_one_letter_code
_entity_poly.pdbx_strand_id
1 'polypeptide(L)'
;MESCKQASELANNIVYNAILIAVIITSATAIIVEIWTTNRILLHQNARILIITHQLWLILHCATRIFAHTYVLLAYRRARVDNPCGYMLFVWECFMMRTPIVLSSSLNSASISSIVAERIIATFLSSKYEKFGKKMAVIFGIGAFAFMFGDFTLPYSKRVHHCPKAWPDRATRISMVLGLHALIDFISILVIPVLLYRFHRNKIHVNLSDRYQITENINS
;
A
#
# COMPACT_ATOMS: atom_id res chain seq x y z
N MET A 1 -19.73 -21.09 23.64
CA MET A 1 -20.14 -22.18 22.73
C MET A 1 -20.51 -21.65 21.35
N GLU A 2 -21.36 -20.62 21.27
CA GLU A 2 -21.79 -19.99 20.00
C GLU A 2 -20.64 -19.38 19.18
N SER A 3 -19.71 -18.65 19.82
CA SER A 3 -18.54 -18.05 19.15
C SER A 3 -17.56 -19.08 18.56
N CYS A 4 -17.53 -20.29 19.13
CA CYS A 4 -16.71 -21.39 18.62
C CYS A 4 -17.36 -22.06 17.40
N LYS A 5 -18.69 -22.20 17.40
CA LYS A 5 -19.45 -22.71 16.24
C LYS A 5 -19.28 -21.78 15.03
N GLN A 6 -19.39 -20.46 15.23
CA GLN A 6 -19.16 -19.47 14.17
C GLN A 6 -17.74 -19.53 13.60
N ALA A 7 -16.72 -19.66 14.44
CA ALA A 7 -15.33 -19.80 13.99
C ALA A 7 -15.13 -21.08 13.15
N SER A 8 -15.75 -22.19 13.57
CA SER A 8 -15.70 -23.46 12.85
C SER A 8 -16.41 -23.40 11.49
N GLU A 9 -17.60 -22.77 11.42
CA GLU A 9 -18.33 -22.56 10.16
C GLU A 9 -17.51 -21.71 9.18
N LEU A 10 -16.88 -20.62 9.66
CA LEU A 10 -16.05 -19.77 8.82
C LEU A 10 -14.81 -20.51 8.30
N ALA A 11 -14.13 -21.27 9.17
CA ALA A 11 -12.93 -22.03 8.79
C ALA A 11 -13.23 -23.17 7.79
N ASN A 12 -14.43 -23.76 7.86
CA ASN A 12 -14.88 -24.80 6.95
C ASN A 12 -15.57 -24.24 5.69
N ASN A 13 -15.76 -22.92 5.59
CA ASN A 13 -16.35 -22.29 4.42
C ASN A 13 -15.39 -22.34 3.22
N ILE A 14 -15.78 -23.08 2.18
CA ILE A 14 -15.01 -23.26 0.95
C ILE A 14 -14.74 -21.91 0.26
N VAL A 15 -15.74 -21.04 0.19
CA VAL A 15 -15.62 -19.73 -0.46
C VAL A 15 -14.59 -18.87 0.28
N TYR A 16 -14.62 -18.88 1.61
CA TYR A 16 -13.67 -18.10 2.41
C TYR A 16 -12.23 -18.60 2.21
N ASN A 17 -12.01 -19.91 2.27
CA ASN A 17 -10.70 -20.50 2.00
C ASN A 17 -10.21 -20.23 0.58
N ALA A 18 -11.10 -20.30 -0.42
CA ALA A 18 -10.77 -19.97 -1.80
C ALA A 18 -10.33 -18.51 -1.96
N ILE A 19 -11.00 -17.57 -1.27
CA ILE A 19 -10.61 -16.15 -1.25
C ILE A 19 -9.21 -15.99 -0.65
N LEU A 20 -8.91 -16.64 0.48
CA LEU A 20 -7.59 -16.57 1.12
C LEU A 20 -6.49 -17.08 0.18
N ILE A 21 -6.72 -18.22 -0.49
CA ILE A 21 -5.78 -18.79 -1.45
C ILE A 21 -5.59 -17.87 -2.66
N ALA A 22 -6.67 -17.34 -3.23
CA ALA A 22 -6.61 -16.41 -4.36
C ALA A 22 -5.83 -15.14 -4.00
N VAL A 23 -5.99 -14.62 -2.79
CA VAL A 23 -5.21 -13.47 -2.30
C VAL A 23 -3.71 -13.81 -2.20
N ILE A 24 -3.35 -15.00 -1.74
CA ILE A 24 -1.94 -15.42 -1.65
C ILE A 24 -1.33 -15.53 -3.04
N ILE A 25 -2.02 -16.19 -3.98
CA ILE A 25 -1.56 -16.36 -5.37
C ILE A 25 -1.37 -14.99 -6.03
N THR A 26 -2.39 -14.13 -5.99
CA THR A 26 -2.32 -12.79 -6.59
C THR A 26 -1.20 -11.93 -5.99
N SER A 27 -0.98 -12.01 -4.67
CA SER A 27 0.12 -11.29 -4.00
C SER A 27 1.48 -11.85 -4.40
N ALA A 28 1.63 -13.16 -4.55
CA ALA A 28 2.89 -13.78 -4.98
C ALA A 28 3.22 -13.41 -6.44
N THR A 29 2.23 -13.43 -7.33
CA THR A 29 2.41 -13.00 -8.72
C THR A 29 2.76 -11.52 -8.81
N ALA A 30 2.17 -10.68 -7.96
CA ALA A 30 2.46 -9.25 -7.93
C ALA A 30 3.95 -9.00 -7.60
N ILE A 31 4.52 -9.68 -6.61
CA ILE A 31 5.95 -9.54 -6.25
C ILE A 31 6.86 -9.84 -7.46
N ILE A 32 6.58 -10.90 -8.21
CA ILE A 32 7.37 -11.27 -9.40
C ILE A 32 7.30 -10.15 -10.45
N VAL A 33 6.10 -9.63 -10.69
CA VAL A 33 5.88 -8.52 -11.63
C VAL A 33 6.64 -7.27 -11.18
N GLU A 34 6.57 -6.92 -9.89
CA GLU A 34 7.25 -5.71 -9.37
C GLU A 34 8.78 -5.79 -9.44
N ILE A 35 9.35 -6.96 -9.18
CA ILE A 35 10.80 -7.17 -9.33
C ILE A 35 11.20 -7.01 -10.80
N TRP A 36 10.40 -7.55 -11.72
CA TRP A 36 10.66 -7.46 -13.15
C TRP A 36 10.53 -6.03 -13.69
N THR A 37 9.50 -5.28 -13.26
CA THR A 37 9.28 -3.89 -13.67
C THR A 37 10.38 -2.97 -13.15
N THR A 38 10.83 -3.17 -11.91
CA THR A 38 11.87 -2.34 -11.27
C THR A 38 13.16 -2.29 -12.09
N ASN A 39 13.54 -3.39 -12.73
CA ASN A 39 14.75 -3.48 -13.56
C ASN A 39 14.66 -2.74 -14.91
N ARG A 40 13.47 -2.33 -15.34
CA ARG A 40 13.23 -1.70 -16.66
C ARG A 40 12.95 -0.20 -16.61
N ILE A 41 13.02 0.44 -15.44
CA ILE A 41 12.63 1.84 -15.28
C ILE A 41 13.75 2.80 -15.75
N LEU A 42 13.53 3.42 -16.91
CA LEU A 42 14.33 4.53 -17.44
C LEU A 42 13.59 5.86 -17.19
N LEU A 43 13.73 6.41 -15.98
CA LEU A 43 13.11 7.68 -15.57
C LEU A 43 14.13 8.62 -14.91
N HIS A 44 13.80 9.92 -14.92
CA HIS A 44 14.58 10.97 -14.24
C HIS A 44 14.82 10.64 -12.75
N GLN A 45 16.00 10.97 -12.22
CA GLN A 45 16.51 10.48 -10.94
C GLN A 45 15.54 10.67 -9.75
N ASN A 46 14.93 11.85 -9.60
CA ASN A 46 14.00 12.11 -8.51
C ASN A 46 12.73 11.24 -8.59
N ALA A 47 12.19 11.06 -9.79
CA ALA A 47 11.02 10.22 -9.99
C ALA A 47 11.35 8.73 -9.92
N ARG A 48 12.57 8.36 -10.31
CA ARG A 48 13.10 7.00 -10.13
C ARG A 48 13.14 6.64 -8.64
N ILE A 49 13.60 7.54 -7.76
CA ILE A 49 13.60 7.32 -6.32
C ILE A 49 12.17 7.08 -5.81
N LEU A 50 11.22 7.96 -6.13
CA LEU A 50 9.83 7.81 -5.68
C LEU A 50 9.18 6.51 -6.16
N ILE A 51 9.41 6.12 -7.41
CA ILE A 51 8.86 4.87 -7.96
C ILE A 51 9.53 3.65 -7.30
N ILE A 52 10.85 3.65 -7.11
CA ILE A 52 11.53 2.56 -6.38
C ILE A 52 10.99 2.46 -4.95
N THR A 53 10.79 3.60 -4.26
CA THR A 53 10.20 3.61 -2.92
C THR A 53 8.78 3.04 -2.92
N HIS A 54 7.93 3.42 -3.88
CA HIS A 54 6.59 2.85 -4.04
C HIS A 54 6.65 1.33 -4.28
N GLN A 55 7.55 0.88 -5.15
CA GLN A 55 7.77 -0.53 -5.45
C GLN A 55 8.17 -1.34 -4.21
N LEU A 56 9.06 -0.79 -3.37
CA LEU A 56 9.44 -1.41 -2.10
C LEU A 56 8.23 -1.53 -1.15
N TRP A 57 7.37 -0.51 -1.08
CA TRP A 57 6.15 -0.56 -0.26
C TRP A 57 5.13 -1.58 -0.78
N LEU A 58 4.99 -1.72 -2.10
CA LEU A 58 4.15 -2.74 -2.73
C LEU A 58 4.64 -4.16 -2.43
N ILE A 59 5.96 -4.39 -2.54
CA ILE A 59 6.56 -5.69 -2.19
C ILE A 59 6.32 -6.00 -0.72
N LEU A 60 6.53 -5.05 0.18
CA LEU A 60 6.26 -5.21 1.61
C LEU A 60 4.78 -5.51 1.88
N HIS A 61 3.86 -4.82 1.20
CA HIS A 61 2.42 -5.06 1.31
C HIS A 61 2.04 -6.48 0.87
N CYS A 62 2.58 -6.94 -0.27
CA CYS A 62 2.33 -8.29 -0.77
C CYS A 62 2.91 -9.34 0.18
N ALA A 63 4.12 -9.15 0.69
CA ALA A 63 4.75 -10.07 1.64
C ALA A 63 3.95 -10.19 2.95
N THR A 64 3.49 -9.07 3.52
CA THR A 64 2.68 -9.08 4.74
C THR A 64 1.31 -9.75 4.54
N ARG A 65 0.68 -9.56 3.38
CA ARG A 65 -0.56 -10.29 3.02
C ARG A 65 -0.32 -11.80 2.89
N ILE A 66 0.72 -12.22 2.18
CA ILE A 66 1.07 -13.64 2.04
C ILE A 66 1.26 -14.25 3.43
N PHE A 67 2.06 -13.62 4.28
CA PHE A 67 2.32 -14.10 5.63
C PHE A 67 1.02 -14.23 6.45
N ALA A 68 0.21 -13.16 6.53
CA ALA A 68 -1.01 -13.15 7.34
C ALA A 68 -2.04 -14.17 6.86
N HIS A 69 -2.29 -14.27 5.56
CA HIS A 69 -3.28 -15.20 5.02
C HIS A 69 -2.81 -16.65 5.08
N THR A 70 -1.51 -16.90 4.90
CA THR A 70 -0.91 -18.23 5.11
C THR A 70 -1.02 -18.64 6.58
N TYR A 71 -0.73 -17.73 7.51
CA TYR A 71 -0.87 -17.97 8.94
C TYR A 71 -2.31 -18.38 9.31
N VAL A 72 -3.32 -17.66 8.79
CA VAL A 72 -4.74 -18.01 9.02
C VAL A 72 -5.08 -19.39 8.46
N LEU A 73 -4.64 -19.73 7.25
CA LEU A 73 -4.87 -21.05 6.67
C LEU A 73 -4.20 -22.17 7.48
N LEU A 74 -2.97 -21.94 7.96
CA LEU A 74 -2.28 -22.89 8.83
C LEU A 74 -2.97 -23.05 10.18
N ALA A 75 -3.46 -21.96 10.78
CA ALA A 75 -4.23 -21.99 12.01
C ALA A 75 -5.52 -22.81 11.83
N TYR A 76 -6.24 -22.63 10.74
CA TYR A 76 -7.44 -23.42 10.43
C TYR A 76 -7.11 -24.90 10.20
N ARG A 77 -6.01 -25.20 9.52
CA ARG A 77 -5.56 -26.58 9.32
C ARG A 77 -5.19 -27.26 10.63
N ARG A 78 -4.44 -26.59 11.51
CA ARG A 78 -4.05 -27.11 12.83
C ARG A 78 -5.26 -27.30 13.74
N ALA A 79 -6.16 -26.32 13.78
CA ALA A 79 -7.38 -26.39 14.58
C ALA A 79 -8.30 -27.56 14.18
N ARG A 80 -8.33 -27.95 12.90
CA ARG A 80 -9.07 -29.14 12.43
C ARG A 80 -8.54 -30.45 13.02
N VAL A 81 -7.27 -30.51 13.41
CA VAL A 81 -6.61 -31.71 13.94
C VAL A 81 -6.67 -31.75 15.47
N ASP A 82 -6.42 -30.62 16.13
CA ASP A 82 -6.13 -30.63 17.57
C ASP A 82 -7.34 -30.35 18.48
N ASN A 83 -8.26 -29.45 18.13
CA ASN A 83 -9.39 -29.06 18.99
C ASN A 83 -10.48 -28.25 18.26
N PRO A 84 -11.79 -28.52 18.49
CA PRO A 84 -12.90 -27.87 17.77
C PRO A 84 -13.04 -26.36 18.02
N CYS A 85 -12.46 -25.80 19.09
CA CYS A 85 -12.40 -24.34 19.33
C CYS A 85 -11.02 -23.73 19.06
N GLY A 86 -10.09 -24.46 18.44
CA GLY A 86 -8.77 -23.97 18.06
C GLY A 86 -8.80 -22.92 16.94
N TYR A 87 -9.94 -22.74 16.27
CA TYR A 87 -10.12 -21.77 15.18
C TYR A 87 -10.15 -20.30 15.65
N MET A 88 -10.30 -20.06 16.96
CA MET A 88 -10.36 -18.71 17.51
C MET A 88 -8.94 -18.13 17.63
N LEU A 89 -8.76 -16.93 17.09
CA LEU A 89 -7.51 -16.17 17.14
C LEU A 89 -7.51 -15.25 18.35
N PHE A 90 -6.35 -15.03 18.95
CA PHE A 90 -6.19 -13.98 19.95
C PHE A 90 -6.22 -12.60 19.30
N VAL A 91 -6.72 -11.59 20.03
CA VAL A 91 -6.73 -10.20 19.57
C VAL A 91 -5.31 -9.71 19.21
N TRP A 92 -4.29 -10.14 19.94
CA TRP A 92 -2.90 -9.79 19.63
C TRP A 92 -2.41 -10.42 18.32
N GLU A 93 -2.81 -11.66 17.99
CA GLU A 93 -2.47 -12.31 16.71
C GLU A 93 -3.09 -11.54 15.55
N CYS A 94 -4.37 -11.17 15.71
CA CYS A 94 -5.07 -10.32 14.76
C CYS A 94 -4.39 -8.96 14.59
N PHE A 95 -3.93 -8.36 15.68
CA PHE A 95 -3.21 -7.09 15.65
C PHE A 95 -1.88 -7.22 14.88
N MET A 96 -1.05 -8.20 15.21
CA MET A 96 0.24 -8.44 14.55
C MET A 96 0.10 -8.76 13.07
N MET A 97 -0.99 -9.41 12.65
CA MET A 97 -1.27 -9.67 11.25
C MET A 97 -1.81 -8.45 10.50
N ARG A 98 -2.75 -7.71 11.08
CA ARG A 98 -3.45 -6.63 10.35
C ARG A 98 -2.68 -5.34 10.32
N THR A 99 -1.97 -5.01 11.39
CA THR A 99 -1.24 -3.76 11.50
C THR A 99 -0.23 -3.55 10.36
N PRO A 100 0.61 -4.55 10.02
CA PRO A 100 1.52 -4.43 8.87
C PRO A 100 0.79 -4.25 7.54
N ILE A 101 -0.36 -4.92 7.34
CA ILE A 101 -1.15 -4.82 6.10
C ILE A 101 -1.72 -3.40 5.96
N VAL A 102 -2.31 -2.85 7.02
CA VAL A 102 -2.91 -1.50 6.95
C VAL A 102 -1.83 -0.44 6.83
N LEU A 103 -0.73 -0.56 7.57
CA LEU A 103 0.40 0.37 7.47
C LEU A 103 0.99 0.38 6.05
N SER A 104 1.29 -0.79 5.49
CA SER A 104 1.82 -0.90 4.13
C SER A 104 0.83 -0.39 3.08
N SER A 105 -0.48 -0.62 3.26
CA SER A 105 -1.52 -0.05 2.39
C SER A 105 -1.54 1.48 2.44
N SER A 106 -1.41 2.08 3.62
CA SER A 106 -1.36 3.55 3.77
C SER A 106 -0.09 4.13 3.14
N LEU A 107 1.06 3.46 3.29
CA LEU A 107 2.32 3.88 2.67
C LEU A 107 2.27 3.77 1.13
N ASN A 108 1.57 2.78 0.60
CA ASN A 108 1.30 2.69 -0.84
C ASN A 108 0.47 3.88 -1.34
N SER A 109 -0.64 4.20 -0.67
CA SER A 109 -1.46 5.35 -1.08
C SER A 109 -0.72 6.70 -0.95
N ALA A 110 0.06 6.87 0.14
CA ALA A 110 0.89 8.05 0.34
C ALA A 110 1.99 8.20 -0.72
N SER A 111 2.61 7.09 -1.14
CA SER A 111 3.64 7.12 -2.18
C SER A 111 3.06 7.40 -3.57
N ILE A 112 1.88 6.88 -3.91
CA ILE A 112 1.14 7.24 -5.14
C ILE A 112 0.85 8.74 -5.16
N SER A 113 0.30 9.27 -4.06
CA SER A 113 0.03 10.70 -3.90
C SER A 113 1.29 11.56 -4.11
N SER A 114 2.41 11.10 -3.55
CA SER A 114 3.71 11.77 -3.69
C SER A 114 4.21 11.76 -5.13
N ILE A 115 4.02 10.67 -5.87
CA ILE A 115 4.34 10.57 -7.30
C ILE A 115 3.49 11.55 -8.12
N VAL A 116 2.18 11.60 -7.88
CA VAL A 116 1.28 12.54 -8.58
C VAL A 116 1.70 13.99 -8.31
N ALA A 117 1.96 14.33 -7.05
CA ALA A 117 2.41 15.67 -6.69
C ALA A 117 3.74 16.04 -7.38
N GLU A 118 4.71 15.13 -7.39
CA GLU A 118 5.98 15.32 -8.10
C GLU A 118 5.75 15.59 -9.60
N ARG A 119 4.88 14.81 -10.23
CA ARG A 119 4.58 14.94 -11.66
C ARG A 119 3.88 16.24 -12.01
N ILE A 120 2.96 16.71 -11.15
CA ILE A 120 2.31 18.01 -11.31
C ILE A 120 3.35 19.13 -11.20
N ILE A 121 4.21 19.10 -10.17
CA ILE A 121 5.23 20.15 -9.97
C ILE A 121 6.24 20.14 -11.12
N ALA A 122 6.71 18.97 -11.57
CA ALA A 122 7.63 18.87 -12.69
C ALA A 122 7.02 19.38 -14.01
N THR A 123 5.72 19.20 -14.21
CA THR A 123 5.01 19.62 -15.43
C THR A 123 4.68 21.11 -15.44
N PHE A 124 4.27 21.68 -14.30
CA PHE A 124 3.75 23.05 -14.22
C PHE A 124 4.71 24.06 -13.55
N LEU A 125 5.66 23.62 -12.73
CA LEU A 125 6.47 24.46 -11.85
C LEU A 125 7.95 24.03 -11.85
N SER A 126 8.52 23.79 -13.04
CA SER A 126 9.91 23.33 -13.19
C SER A 126 10.93 24.23 -12.49
N SER A 127 10.70 25.55 -12.42
CA SER A 127 11.61 26.51 -11.78
C SER A 127 11.65 26.44 -10.24
N LYS A 128 10.63 25.88 -9.58
CA LYS A 128 10.57 25.72 -8.11
C LYS A 128 10.91 24.30 -7.64
N TYR A 129 11.11 23.38 -8.57
CA TYR A 129 11.18 21.93 -8.35
C TYR A 129 12.42 21.49 -7.54
N GLU A 130 13.59 22.07 -7.78
CA GLU A 130 14.85 21.62 -7.15
C GLU A 130 14.89 21.79 -5.63
N LYS A 131 14.08 22.69 -5.06
CA LYS A 131 14.11 22.98 -3.61
C LYS A 131 13.16 22.11 -2.77
N PHE A 132 12.19 21.42 -3.38
CA PHE A 132 11.05 20.83 -2.64
C PHE A 132 11.12 19.31 -2.42
N GLY A 133 11.89 18.57 -3.25
CA GLY A 133 11.80 17.10 -3.32
C GLY A 133 12.13 16.34 -2.03
N LYS A 134 13.07 16.83 -1.20
CA LYS A 134 13.54 16.09 0.00
C LYS A 134 12.58 16.14 1.20
N LYS A 135 11.73 17.17 1.31
CA LYS A 135 10.90 17.38 2.52
C LYS A 135 9.54 16.67 2.49
N MET A 136 9.01 16.36 1.30
CA MET A 136 7.65 15.82 1.16
C MET A 136 7.51 14.37 1.66
N ALA A 137 8.49 13.50 1.38
CA ALA A 137 8.42 12.09 1.78
C ALA A 137 8.38 11.88 3.30
N VAL A 138 9.04 12.75 4.07
CA VAL A 138 9.12 12.67 5.54
C VAL A 138 7.78 13.04 6.20
N ILE A 139 7.11 14.07 5.68
CA ILE A 139 5.84 14.57 6.24
C ILE A 139 4.72 13.53 6.06
N PHE A 140 4.62 12.91 4.88
CA PHE A 140 3.59 11.89 4.61
C PHE A 140 3.83 10.59 5.38
N GLY A 141 5.09 10.17 5.56
CA GLY A 141 5.42 8.96 6.32
C GLY A 141 5.12 9.07 7.81
N ILE A 142 5.50 10.20 8.44
CA ILE A 142 5.29 10.41 9.88
C ILE A 142 3.81 10.62 10.21
N GLY A 143 3.07 11.36 9.37
CA GLY A 143 1.64 11.59 9.56
C GLY A 143 0.80 10.31 9.50
N ALA A 144 1.10 9.41 8.55
CA ALA A 144 0.42 8.13 8.44
C ALA A 144 0.71 7.19 9.63
N PHE A 145 1.95 7.21 10.15
CA PHE A 145 2.34 6.41 11.31
C PHE A 145 1.67 6.92 12.60
N ALA A 146 1.70 8.22 12.88
CA ALA A 146 1.10 8.80 14.08
C ALA A 146 -0.44 8.61 14.13
N PHE A 147 -1.11 8.74 12.98
CA PHE A 147 -2.58 8.62 12.89
C PHE A 147 -3.08 7.17 13.07
N MET A 148 -2.32 6.19 12.60
CA MET A 148 -2.67 4.76 12.70
C MET A 148 -2.35 4.15 14.07
N PHE A 149 -1.34 4.68 14.76
CA PHE A 149 -0.78 4.07 15.98
C PHE A 149 -1.00 4.85 17.26
N GLY A 150 -1.58 6.05 17.21
CA GLY A 150 -1.68 6.94 18.36
C GLY A 150 -2.60 6.49 19.51
N ASP A 151 -3.24 5.31 19.46
CA ASP A 151 -4.29 4.99 20.44
C ASP A 151 -4.60 3.49 20.63
N PHE A 152 -3.59 2.68 21.00
CA PHE A 152 -3.75 1.24 21.23
C PHE A 152 -3.93 0.87 22.71
N THR A 153 -5.16 1.02 23.22
CA THR A 153 -5.65 0.21 24.35
C THR A 153 -6.35 -1.03 23.79
N LEU A 154 -5.60 -2.12 23.59
CA LEU A 154 -6.15 -3.39 23.09
C LEU A 154 -6.40 -4.38 24.24
N PRO A 155 -7.55 -5.06 24.27
CA PRO A 155 -7.77 -6.17 25.19
C PRO A 155 -7.03 -7.42 24.68
N TYR A 156 -5.73 -7.51 24.94
CA TYR A 156 -4.81 -8.53 24.41
C TYR A 156 -5.21 -9.98 24.71
N SER A 157 -5.98 -10.24 25.77
CA SER A 157 -6.34 -11.59 26.22
C SER A 157 -7.64 -12.15 25.61
N LYS A 158 -8.42 -11.35 24.88
CA LYS A 158 -9.68 -11.82 24.28
C LYS A 158 -9.42 -12.68 23.04
N ARG A 159 -10.22 -13.74 22.85
CA ARG A 159 -10.25 -14.56 21.63
C ARG A 159 -11.44 -14.16 20.75
N VAL A 160 -11.21 -14.07 19.44
CA VAL A 160 -12.20 -13.66 18.44
C VAL A 160 -12.27 -14.70 17.31
N HIS A 161 -13.46 -14.89 16.75
CA HIS A 161 -13.70 -15.82 15.63
C HIS A 161 -13.24 -15.25 14.28
N HIS A 162 -13.22 -13.92 14.16
CA HIS A 162 -12.70 -13.20 13.00
C HIS A 162 -11.95 -11.97 13.50
N CYS A 163 -10.82 -11.63 12.88
CA CYS A 163 -10.16 -10.38 13.16
C CYS A 163 -11.04 -9.23 12.64
N PRO A 164 -11.57 -8.32 13.48
CA PRO A 164 -12.39 -7.21 12.98
C PRO A 164 -11.52 -6.24 12.16
N LYS A 165 -12.08 -5.67 11.07
CA LYS A 165 -11.37 -4.63 10.26
C LYS A 165 -11.22 -3.33 11.05
N ALA A 166 -12.17 -3.09 11.93
CA ALA A 166 -12.14 -2.04 12.92
C ALA A 166 -13.03 -2.45 14.10
N TRP A 167 -12.66 -2.01 15.29
CA TRP A 167 -13.57 -2.07 16.44
C TRP A 167 -14.77 -1.17 16.17
N PRO A 168 -15.99 -1.55 16.60
CA PRO A 168 -17.23 -0.83 16.28
C PRO A 168 -17.12 0.67 16.56
N ASP A 169 -16.48 1.03 17.69
CA ASP A 169 -16.28 2.39 18.16
C ASP A 169 -15.44 3.26 17.21
N ARG A 170 -14.63 2.64 16.35
CA ARG A 170 -13.69 3.31 15.42
C ARG A 170 -13.87 2.88 13.96
N ALA A 171 -14.90 2.09 13.66
CA ALA A 171 -15.12 1.53 12.33
C ALA A 171 -15.45 2.57 11.27
N THR A 172 -16.24 3.58 11.63
CA THR A 172 -16.60 4.69 10.74
C THR A 172 -15.36 5.49 10.34
N ARG A 173 -14.51 5.86 11.31
CA ARG A 173 -13.27 6.62 11.06
C ARG A 173 -12.30 5.86 10.17
N ILE A 174 -12.07 4.58 10.46
CA ILE A 174 -11.17 3.72 9.66
C ILE A 174 -11.73 3.50 8.26
N SER A 175 -13.04 3.26 8.12
CA SER A 175 -13.69 3.10 6.81
C SER A 175 -13.63 4.37 5.98
N MET A 176 -13.80 5.55 6.59
CA MET A 176 -13.71 6.84 5.89
C MET A 176 -12.30 7.09 5.36
N VAL A 177 -11.26 6.79 6.15
CA VAL A 177 -9.87 6.96 5.75
C VAL A 177 -9.48 5.98 4.65
N LEU A 178 -9.89 4.71 4.77
CA LEU A 178 -9.68 3.73 3.70
C LEU A 178 -10.42 4.11 2.42
N GLY A 179 -11.64 4.64 2.54
CA GLY A 179 -12.41 5.15 1.41
C GLY A 179 -11.73 6.35 0.73
N LEU A 180 -11.17 7.27 1.52
CA LEU A 180 -10.42 8.41 1.01
C LEU A 180 -9.14 7.97 0.28
N HIS A 181 -8.39 7.02 0.84
CA HIS A 181 -7.21 6.45 0.17
C HIS A 181 -7.60 5.79 -1.16
N ALA A 182 -8.66 4.97 -1.18
CA ALA A 182 -9.14 4.34 -2.40
C ALA A 182 -9.54 5.37 -3.48
N LEU A 183 -10.17 6.48 -3.08
CA LEU A 183 -10.51 7.57 -3.98
C LEU A 183 -9.26 8.26 -4.54
N ILE A 184 -8.27 8.55 -3.70
CA ILE A 184 -7.00 9.17 -4.11
C ILE A 184 -6.26 8.26 -5.10
N ASP A 185 -6.18 6.96 -4.81
CA ASP A 185 -5.53 5.98 -5.68
C ASP A 185 -6.25 5.91 -7.03
N PHE A 186 -7.59 5.88 -7.04
CA PHE A 186 -8.39 5.88 -8.26
C PHE A 186 -8.16 7.14 -9.11
N ILE A 187 -8.17 8.32 -8.50
CA ILE A 187 -7.87 9.59 -9.20
C ILE A 187 -6.45 9.55 -9.75
N SER A 188 -5.49 9.03 -8.99
CA SER A 188 -4.09 8.96 -9.39
C SER A 188 -3.87 8.08 -10.62
N ILE A 189 -4.58 6.95 -10.72
CA ILE A 189 -4.55 6.07 -11.90
C ILE A 189 -5.00 6.80 -13.17
N LEU A 190 -5.97 7.72 -13.06
CA LEU A 190 -6.45 8.51 -14.20
C LEU A 190 -5.50 9.67 -14.54
N VAL A 191 -4.93 10.33 -13.52
CA VAL A 191 -4.11 11.54 -13.70
C VAL A 191 -2.69 11.22 -14.21
N ILE A 192 -2.07 10.14 -13.75
CA ILE A 192 -0.69 9.79 -14.13
C ILE A 192 -0.51 9.62 -15.64
N PRO A 193 -1.34 8.84 -16.37
CA PRO A 193 -1.23 8.69 -17.82
C PRO A 193 -1.35 10.03 -18.56
N VAL A 194 -2.27 10.89 -18.13
CA VAL A 194 -2.50 12.22 -18.73
C VAL A 194 -1.27 13.13 -18.54
N LEU A 195 -0.69 13.13 -17.33
CA LEU A 195 0.53 13.91 -17.04
C LEU A 195 1.73 13.40 -17.85
N LEU A 196 1.91 12.08 -17.96
CA LEU A 196 2.98 11.49 -18.76
C LEU A 196 2.84 11.81 -20.25
N TYR A 197 1.62 11.72 -20.80
CA TYR A 197 1.34 12.09 -22.18
C TYR A 197 1.66 13.56 -22.45
N ARG A 198 1.22 14.47 -21.57
CA ARG A 198 1.48 15.92 -21.69
C ARG A 198 2.96 16.25 -21.57
N PHE A 199 3.68 15.60 -20.64
CA PHE A 199 5.12 15.78 -20.50
C PHE A 199 5.87 15.35 -21.77
N HIS A 200 5.50 14.20 -22.35
CA HIS A 200 6.12 13.73 -23.60
C HIS A 200 5.88 14.72 -24.75
N ARG A 201 4.65 15.22 -24.91
CA ARG A 201 4.30 16.22 -25.92
C ARG A 201 5.06 17.54 -25.74
N ASN A 202 5.16 18.05 -24.50
CA ASN A 202 5.94 19.26 -24.22
C ASN A 202 7.43 19.06 -24.50
N LYS A 203 7.99 17.87 -24.22
CA LYS A 203 9.38 17.52 -24.56
C LYS A 203 9.64 17.54 -26.07
N ILE A 204 8.67 17.12 -26.87
CA ILE A 204 8.75 17.13 -28.34
C ILE A 204 8.67 18.56 -28.88
N HIS A 205 7.92 19.46 -28.23
CA HIS A 205 7.81 20.86 -28.62
C HIS A 205 9.01 21.73 -28.22
N VAL A 206 9.72 21.41 -27.14
CA VAL A 206 10.99 22.08 -26.81
C VAL A 206 12.06 21.51 -27.73
N ASN A 207 12.39 22.28 -28.76
CA ASN A 207 13.28 21.89 -29.85
C ASN A 207 14.67 21.53 -29.30
N LEU A 208 15.39 20.62 -29.97
CA LEU A 208 16.74 20.21 -29.56
C LEU A 208 17.70 21.41 -29.44
N SER A 209 17.52 22.44 -30.27
CA SER A 209 18.33 23.66 -30.20
C SER A 209 18.08 24.47 -28.93
N ASP A 210 16.85 24.54 -28.43
CA ASP A 210 16.52 25.29 -27.21
C ASP A 210 17.18 24.64 -25.98
N ARG A 211 17.24 23.31 -25.94
CA ARG A 211 17.95 22.60 -24.85
C ARG A 211 19.46 22.76 -24.94
N TYR A 212 20.01 22.82 -26.16
CA TYR A 212 21.43 23.05 -26.36
C TYR A 212 21.81 24.47 -25.92
N GLN A 213 21.04 25.48 -26.32
CA GLN A 213 21.24 26.88 -25.94
C GLN A 213 21.10 27.13 -24.44
N ILE A 214 20.13 26.49 -23.76
CA ILE A 214 19.99 26.61 -22.31
C ILE A 214 21.19 25.96 -21.60
N THR A 215 21.70 24.84 -22.12
CA THR A 215 22.86 24.14 -21.54
C THR A 215 24.15 24.93 -21.74
N GLU A 216 24.33 25.57 -22.90
CA GLU A 216 25.47 26.45 -23.17
C GLU A 216 25.42 27.73 -22.33
N ASN A 217 24.27 28.40 -22.23
CA ASN A 217 24.13 29.66 -21.46
C ASN A 217 24.28 29.48 -19.95
N ILE A 218 24.09 28.26 -19.42
CA ILE A 218 24.33 27.96 -17.99
C ILE A 218 25.81 27.64 -17.71
N ASN A 219 26.55 27.20 -18.73
CA ASN A 219 27.97 26.84 -18.64
C ASN A 219 28.92 27.97 -19.08
N SER A 220 28.39 29.08 -19.58
CA SER A 220 29.09 30.35 -19.82
C SER A 220 29.04 31.25 -18.58
#